data_AF-A0A3S1J8X6-F1
#
_entry.id   AF-A0A3S1J8X6-F1
#
_cell.length_a   1.000
_cell.length_b   1.000
_cell.length_c   1.000
_cell.angle_alpha   90.00
_cell.angle_beta   90.00
_cell.angle_gamma   90.00
#
_symmetry.space_group_name_H-M   'P 1'
#
loop_
_entity.id
_entity.type
_entity.pdbx_description
1 polymer ?
#
loop_
_entity_poly.entity_id
_entity_poly.type
_entity_poly.pdbx_seq_one_letter_code
_entity_poly.pdbx_strand_id
1 'polypeptide(L)'
;LRSIVVASTGKAGSDGQMRLRLKADPDAYPLVIEADGNAGIVNGAAIYSGQFKVARSDKNGADKSSAQLQGTDGEMMKASAGKPEPGFRLNGKFSVDHQQLGVDEFRFETGPLDNPYTADGKAAVELGPNPSFS
;
A
#
# COMPACT_ATOMS: atom_id res chain seq x y z
N LEU A 1 -15.48 -10.93 3.54
CA LEU A 1 -14.02 -10.78 3.72
C LEU A 1 -13.77 -10.15 5.08
N ARG A 2 -12.72 -10.59 5.80
CA ARG A 2 -12.32 -9.98 7.08
C ARG A 2 -11.04 -9.17 6.87
N SER A 3 -10.93 -8.06 7.59
CA SER A 3 -9.75 -7.20 7.60
C SER A 3 -9.53 -6.69 9.02
N ILE A 4 -8.29 -6.70 9.47
CA ILE A 4 -7.91 -5.94 10.67
C ILE A 4 -7.69 -4.49 10.22
N VAL A 5 -8.31 -3.55 10.93
CA VAL A 5 -8.15 -2.12 10.68
C VAL A 5 -7.68 -1.44 11.95
N VAL A 6 -6.57 -0.72 11.85
CA VAL A 6 -6.05 0.14 12.92
C VAL A 6 -6.14 1.58 12.44
N ALA A 7 -6.72 2.43 13.27
CA ALA A 7 -6.86 3.86 13.00
C ALA A 7 -6.26 4.67 14.15
N SER A 8 -5.61 5.78 13.82
CA SER A 8 -5.19 6.77 14.80
C SER A 8 -5.47 8.17 14.29
N THR A 9 -5.88 9.06 15.18
CA THR A 9 -6.22 10.44 14.84
C THR A 9 -5.38 11.44 15.62
N GLY A 10 -5.16 12.60 15.00
CA GLY A 10 -4.57 13.77 15.64
C GLY A 10 -5.60 14.66 16.33
N LYS A 11 -5.16 15.84 16.78
CA LYS A 11 -6.08 16.90 17.22
C LYS A 11 -6.76 17.52 16.00
N ALA A 12 -8.01 17.92 16.14
CA ALA A 12 -8.68 18.75 15.14
C ALA A 12 -7.97 20.11 15.04
N GLY A 13 -7.68 20.55 13.82
CA GLY A 13 -7.21 21.89 13.49
C GLY A 13 -8.34 22.91 13.52
N SER A 14 -7.97 24.19 13.46
CA SER A 14 -8.93 25.31 13.38
C SER A 14 -9.72 25.33 12.07
N ASP A 15 -9.25 24.62 11.04
CA ASP A 15 -9.88 24.42 9.74
C ASP A 15 -10.90 23.27 9.74
N GLY A 16 -11.10 22.61 10.89
CA GLY A 16 -12.01 21.47 11.02
C GLY A 16 -11.45 20.16 10.45
N GLN A 17 -10.19 20.15 10.02
CA GLN A 17 -9.51 18.93 9.58
C GLN A 17 -8.74 18.27 10.72
N MET A 18 -8.49 16.97 10.59
CA MET A 18 -7.80 16.17 11.58
C MET A 18 -6.91 15.18 10.87
N ARG A 19 -5.66 15.04 11.34
CA ARG A 19 -4.78 13.99 10.84
C ARG A 19 -5.39 12.62 11.13
N LEU A 20 -5.48 11.77 10.11
CA LEU A 20 -5.95 10.39 10.19
C LEU A 20 -4.90 9.47 9.58
N ARG A 21 -4.49 8.47 10.35
CA ARG A 21 -3.68 7.35 9.87
C ARG A 21 -4.49 6.07 9.94
N LEU A 22 -4.49 5.32 8.84
CA LEU A 22 -5.16 4.05 8.70
C LEU A 22 -4.15 2.99 8.30
N LYS A 23 -4.30 1.80 8.87
CA LYS A 23 -3.64 0.58 8.42
C LYS A 23 -4.70 -0.50 8.29
N ALA A 24 -4.83 -1.06 7.09
CA ALA A 24 -5.73 -2.16 6.79
C ALA A 24 -4.94 -3.39 6.37
N ASP A 25 -5.30 -4.52 6.96
CA ASP A 25 -4.65 -5.79 6.74
C ASP A 25 -5.71 -6.87 6.40
N PRO A 26 -6.15 -6.97 5.14
CA PRO A 26 -7.18 -7.92 4.71
C PRO A 26 -6.69 -9.37 4.78
N ASP A 27 -7.51 -10.28 5.29
CA ASP A 27 -7.13 -11.70 5.41
C ASP A 27 -7.08 -12.40 4.04
N ALA A 28 -7.91 -11.97 3.10
CA ALA A 28 -8.04 -12.60 1.78
C ALA A 28 -6.91 -12.23 0.81
N TYR A 29 -6.14 -11.19 1.10
CA TYR A 29 -5.08 -10.69 0.21
C TYR A 29 -3.77 -10.54 0.98
N PRO A 30 -2.63 -11.02 0.43
CA PRO A 30 -1.32 -10.90 1.08
C PRO A 30 -0.74 -9.50 0.89
N LEU A 31 -1.45 -8.48 1.36
CA LEU A 31 -1.05 -7.08 1.31
C LEU A 31 -1.40 -6.34 2.60
N VAL A 32 -0.68 -5.28 2.88
CA VAL A 32 -1.02 -4.26 3.88
C VAL A 32 -1.23 -2.94 3.14
N ILE A 33 -2.29 -2.22 3.50
CA ILE A 33 -2.58 -0.86 3.03
C ILE A 33 -2.38 0.09 4.20
N GLU A 34 -1.58 1.13 4.00
CA GLU A 34 -1.38 2.23 4.95
C GLU A 34 -1.77 3.54 4.28
N ALA A 35 -2.49 4.40 4.99
CA ALA A 35 -2.83 5.75 4.54
C ALA A 35 -2.56 6.74 5.68
N ASP A 36 -1.94 7.88 5.37
CA ASP A 36 -1.68 8.98 6.30
C ASP A 36 -2.02 10.30 5.62
N GLY A 37 -2.95 11.04 6.22
CA GLY A 37 -3.52 12.23 5.61
C GLY A 37 -4.36 13.06 6.56
N ASN A 38 -5.08 14.03 6.02
CA ASN A 38 -6.03 14.85 6.77
C ASN A 38 -7.45 14.51 6.33
N ALA A 39 -8.29 14.17 7.30
CA ALA A 39 -9.71 13.96 7.12
C ALA A 39 -10.49 15.14 7.69
N GLY A 40 -11.61 15.49 7.09
CA GLY A 40 -12.45 16.59 7.56
C GLY A 40 -13.79 16.64 6.85
N ILE A 41 -14.61 17.62 7.22
CA ILE A 41 -15.86 17.92 6.52
C ILE A 41 -15.71 19.27 5.82
N VAL A 42 -15.85 19.29 4.50
CA VAL A 42 -15.85 20.52 3.69
C VAL A 42 -17.18 20.62 2.97
N ASN A 43 -17.88 21.76 3.13
CA ASN A 43 -19.19 22.00 2.54
C ASN A 43 -20.23 20.88 2.79
N GLY A 44 -20.18 20.25 3.97
CA GLY A 44 -21.07 19.14 4.36
C GLY A 44 -20.66 17.76 3.83
N ALA A 45 -19.56 17.67 3.07
CA ALA A 45 -19.03 16.40 2.57
C ALA A 45 -17.78 15.96 3.33
N ALA A 46 -17.68 14.66 3.62
CA ALA A 46 -16.46 14.08 4.16
C ALA A 46 -15.37 14.04 3.08
N ILE A 47 -14.18 14.47 3.46
CA ILE A 47 -12.97 14.42 2.63
C ILE A 47 -11.85 13.71 3.39
N TYR A 48 -10.97 13.03 2.68
CA TYR A 48 -9.71 12.52 3.19
C TYR A 48 -8.65 12.56 2.09
N SER A 49 -7.51 13.19 2.35
CA SER A 49 -6.43 13.27 1.38
C SER A 49 -5.08 13.13 2.06
N GLY A 50 -4.13 12.54 1.34
CA GLY A 50 -2.80 12.29 1.88
C GLY A 50 -1.98 11.36 1.03
N GLN A 51 -1.13 10.58 1.69
CA GLN A 51 -0.26 9.59 1.07
C GLN A 51 -0.72 8.20 1.46
N PHE A 52 -0.57 7.26 0.52
CA PHE A 52 -0.81 5.86 0.79
C PHE A 52 0.38 5.00 0.40
N LYS A 53 0.45 3.84 1.02
CA LYS A 53 1.39 2.77 0.72
C LYS A 53 0.64 1.45 0.71
N VAL A 54 0.91 0.63 -0.30
CA VAL A 54 0.52 -0.78 -0.33
C VAL A 54 1.78 -1.60 -0.49
N ALA A 55 1.94 -2.60 0.36
CA ALA A 55 3.06 -3.52 0.27
C ALA A 55 2.56 -4.94 0.43
N ARG A 56 3.25 -5.89 -0.18
CA ARG A 56 3.02 -7.32 0.09
C ARG A 56 3.17 -7.60 1.59
N SER A 57 2.21 -8.31 2.17
CA SER A 57 2.31 -8.84 3.53
C SER A 57 2.86 -10.27 3.49
N ASP A 58 3.82 -10.55 4.34
CA ASP A 58 4.47 -11.84 4.52
C ASP A 58 3.73 -12.72 5.54
N LYS A 59 2.39 -12.62 5.59
CA LYS A 59 1.53 -13.38 6.51
C LYS A 59 1.79 -14.89 6.51
N ASN A 60 2.28 -15.39 5.38
CA ASN A 60 2.76 -16.76 5.24
C ASN A 60 4.25 -16.70 4.91
N GLY A 61 5.12 -16.48 5.90
CA GLY A 61 6.58 -16.55 5.79
C GLY A 61 7.09 -17.93 5.36
N ALA A 62 6.63 -18.44 4.21
CA ALA A 62 7.27 -19.50 3.49
C ALA A 62 8.44 -18.86 2.76
N ASP A 63 9.57 -18.86 3.46
CA ASP A 63 10.90 -19.00 2.93
C ASP A 63 10.88 -19.75 1.58
N LYS A 64 10.67 -19.00 0.49
CA LYS A 64 11.21 -19.38 -0.80
C LYS A 64 12.43 -18.52 -0.99
N SER A 65 13.42 -18.80 -0.13
CA SER A 65 14.80 -18.77 -0.56
C SER A 65 14.79 -19.41 -1.95
N SER A 66 15.05 -18.61 -2.97
CA SER A 66 15.38 -19.13 -4.29
C SER A 66 16.68 -19.92 -4.11
N ALA A 67 16.56 -21.16 -3.66
CA ALA A 67 17.62 -22.13 -3.68
C ALA A 67 17.91 -22.40 -5.16
N GLN A 68 18.73 -21.53 -5.75
CA GLN A 68 19.36 -21.79 -7.01
C GLN A 68 20.44 -22.84 -6.71
N LEU A 69 20.05 -24.11 -6.77
CA LEU A 69 21.00 -25.21 -6.73
C LEU A 69 21.77 -25.20 -8.06
N GLN A 70 22.93 -24.57 -8.07
CA GLN A 70 23.97 -24.87 -9.05
C GLN A 70 25.35 -24.69 -8.40
N GLY A 71 25.73 -25.71 -7.64
CA GLY A 71 27.12 -26.05 -7.39
C GLY A 71 27.36 -27.46 -7.91
N THR A 72 28.15 -27.61 -8.96
CA THR A 72 28.89 -28.85 -9.18
C THR A 72 29.87 -28.97 -8.02
N ASP A 73 30.03 -30.17 -7.45
CA ASP A 73 31.13 -30.55 -6.53
C ASP A 73 30.79 -30.76 -5.04
N GLY A 74 29.52 -30.98 -4.68
CA GLY A 74 29.18 -31.81 -3.50
C GLY A 74 29.47 -31.26 -2.10
N GLU A 75 29.82 -29.98 -1.95
CA GLU A 75 29.91 -29.30 -0.65
C GLU A 75 28.57 -28.64 -0.29
N MET A 76 27.98 -28.99 0.86
CA MET A 76 26.79 -28.31 1.40
C MET A 76 27.19 -26.95 1.98
N MET A 77 27.15 -25.90 1.17
CA MET A 77 27.30 -24.54 1.68
C MET A 77 26.00 -24.11 2.40
N LYS A 78 26.12 -23.66 3.65
CA LYS A 78 25.02 -23.03 4.39
C LYS A 78 24.56 -21.80 3.63
N ALA A 79 23.38 -21.86 3.03
CA ALA A 79 22.73 -20.68 2.48
C ALA A 79 22.56 -19.67 3.62
N SER A 80 23.21 -18.51 3.50
CA SER A 80 22.82 -17.34 4.26
C SER A 80 21.34 -17.13 3.98
N ALA A 81 20.50 -17.15 5.01
CA ALA A 81 19.08 -16.82 4.91
C ALA A 81 18.98 -15.36 4.43
N GLY A 82 19.00 -15.18 3.10
CA GLY A 82 18.80 -13.91 2.46
C GLY A 82 17.43 -13.38 2.87
N LYS A 83 17.36 -12.10 3.23
CA LYS A 83 16.08 -11.46 3.51
C LYS A 83 15.16 -11.72 2.32
N PRO A 84 13.88 -12.10 2.55
CA PRO A 84 12.95 -12.39 1.47
C PRO A 84 12.95 -11.24 0.47
N GLU A 85 12.99 -11.60 -0.82
CA GLU A 85 12.99 -10.62 -1.90
C GLU A 85 11.85 -9.62 -1.69
N PRO A 86 12.12 -8.31 -1.77
CA PRO A 86 11.11 -7.28 -1.58
C PRO A 86 9.94 -7.51 -2.55
N GLY A 87 8.80 -7.97 -2.01
CA GLY A 87 7.56 -8.06 -2.78
C GLY A 87 7.12 -6.70 -3.33
N PHE A 88 6.06 -6.65 -4.13
CA PHE A 88 5.63 -5.38 -4.73
C PHE A 88 5.40 -4.27 -3.69
N ARG A 89 5.68 -3.03 -4.11
CA ARG A 89 5.47 -1.80 -3.33
C ARG A 89 4.72 -0.82 -4.20
N LEU A 90 3.68 -0.22 -3.68
CA LEU A 90 2.91 0.83 -4.34
C LEU A 90 2.84 2.01 -3.39
N ASN A 91 3.27 3.18 -3.82
CA ASN A 91 3.20 4.41 -3.03
C ASN A 91 2.55 5.49 -3.87
N GLY A 92 1.81 6.41 -3.26
CA GLY A 92 1.22 7.50 -4.01
C GLY A 92 0.50 8.52 -3.14
N LYS A 93 -0.10 9.49 -3.81
CA LYS A 93 -1.01 10.46 -3.21
C LYS A 93 -2.43 10.12 -3.59
N PHE A 94 -3.34 10.34 -2.65
CA PHE A 94 -4.76 10.11 -2.89
C PHE A 94 -5.59 11.27 -2.34
N SER A 95 -6.77 11.40 -2.92
CA SER A 95 -7.86 12.21 -2.42
C SER A 95 -9.14 11.37 -2.50
N VAL A 96 -9.97 11.43 -1.48
CA VAL A 96 -11.29 10.82 -1.50
C VAL A 96 -12.31 11.78 -0.95
N ASP A 97 -13.41 11.91 -1.66
CA ASP A 97 -14.63 12.58 -1.23
C ASP A 97 -15.84 11.70 -1.54
N HIS A 98 -17.03 12.30 -1.55
CA HIS A 98 -18.28 11.58 -1.82
C HIS A 98 -18.55 11.30 -3.31
N GLN A 99 -17.75 11.87 -4.22
CA GLN A 99 -17.89 11.73 -5.67
C GLN A 99 -16.79 10.87 -6.27
N GLN A 100 -15.56 10.93 -5.75
CA GLN A 100 -14.40 10.32 -6.37
C GLN A 100 -13.38 9.82 -5.33
N LEU A 101 -12.72 8.71 -5.65
CA LEU A 101 -11.41 8.35 -5.12
C LEU A 101 -10.36 8.61 -6.21
N GLY A 102 -9.57 9.66 -6.05
CA GLY A 102 -8.49 10.04 -6.94
C GLY A 102 -7.13 9.56 -6.43
N VAL A 103 -6.29 9.09 -7.35
CA VAL A 103 -4.87 8.83 -7.16
C VAL A 103 -4.11 9.68 -8.17
N ASP A 104 -3.69 10.87 -7.74
CA ASP A 104 -3.06 11.89 -8.59
C ASP A 104 -1.71 11.43 -9.14
N GLU A 105 -1.01 10.61 -8.37
CA GLU A 105 0.25 9.96 -8.73
C GLU A 105 0.42 8.70 -7.89
N PHE A 106 0.88 7.63 -8.53
CA PHE A 106 1.42 6.46 -7.86
C PHE A 106 2.69 5.97 -8.54
N ARG A 107 3.53 5.33 -7.75
CA ARG A 107 4.68 4.54 -8.21
C ARG A 107 4.53 3.12 -7.72
N PHE A 108 4.47 2.19 -8.66
CA PHE A 108 4.54 0.77 -8.43
C PHE A 108 5.97 0.27 -8.66
N GLU A 109 6.49 -0.50 -7.72
CA GLU A 109 7.86 -1.01 -7.72
C GLU A 109 7.86 -2.52 -7.47
N THR A 110 8.66 -3.24 -8.23
CA THR A 110 8.89 -4.69 -8.06
C THR A 110 10.35 -5.04 -8.29
N GLY A 111 10.82 -6.15 -7.70
CA GLY A 111 12.22 -6.56 -7.74
C GLY A 111 13.07 -5.95 -6.61
N PRO A 112 14.40 -6.05 -6.73
CA PRO A 112 15.37 -5.63 -5.71
C PRO A 112 15.19 -4.16 -5.28
N LEU A 113 15.56 -3.84 -4.03
CA LEU A 113 15.44 -2.46 -3.50
C LEU A 113 16.45 -1.49 -4.13
N ASP A 114 17.61 -1.98 -4.55
CA ASP A 114 18.70 -1.20 -5.13
C ASP A 114 18.47 -0.88 -6.62
N ASN A 115 17.75 -1.74 -7.33
CA ASN A 115 17.40 -1.52 -8.73
C ASN A 115 16.00 -2.07 -9.09
N PRO A 116 14.93 -1.39 -8.64
CA PRO A 116 13.57 -1.86 -8.88
C PRO A 116 13.10 -1.57 -10.30
N TYR A 117 12.22 -2.42 -10.81
CA TYR A 117 11.37 -2.07 -11.95
C TYR A 117 10.25 -1.16 -11.47
N THR A 118 10.07 -0.02 -12.14
CA THR A 118 9.09 0.99 -11.75
C THR A 118 8.02 1.21 -12.81
N ALA A 119 6.79 1.45 -12.38
CA ALA A 119 5.71 1.96 -13.20
C ALA A 119 5.01 3.11 -12.48
N ASP A 120 4.95 4.27 -13.12
CA ASP A 120 4.27 5.45 -12.59
C ASP A 120 2.93 5.65 -13.31
N GLY A 121 1.92 6.14 -12.60
CA GLY A 121 0.61 6.34 -13.17
C GLY A 121 -0.34 7.18 -12.32
N LYS A 122 -1.57 7.24 -12.79
CA LYS A 122 -2.71 7.88 -12.12
C LYS A 122 -3.90 6.93 -12.19
N ALA A 123 -4.84 7.09 -11.26
CA ALA A 123 -6.09 6.36 -11.30
C ALA A 123 -7.20 7.21 -10.70
N ALA A 124 -8.42 7.00 -11.16
CA ALA A 124 -9.61 7.59 -10.56
C ALA A 124 -10.74 6.56 -10.53
N VAL A 125 -11.49 6.56 -9.43
CA VAL A 125 -12.74 5.82 -9.27
C VAL A 125 -13.85 6.83 -9.01
N GLU A 126 -14.78 6.96 -9.94
CA GLU A 126 -16.01 7.71 -9.72
C GLU A 126 -16.95 6.89 -8.82
N LEU A 127 -17.33 7.46 -7.69
CA LEU A 127 -18.22 6.89 -6.66
C LEU A 127 -19.64 7.48 -6.72
N GLY A 128 -19.82 8.55 -7.49
CA GLY A 128 -21.10 9.26 -7.65
C GLY A 128 -22.18 8.45 -8.40
N PRO A 129 -23.21 9.12 -8.95
CA PRO A 129 -24.35 8.45 -9.56
C PRO A 129 -24.00 7.61 -10.80
N ASN A 130 -22.86 7.88 -11.44
CA ASN A 130 -22.35 7.14 -12.59
C ASN A 130 -20.98 6.54 -12.25
N PRO A 131 -20.92 5.41 -11.53
CA PRO A 131 -19.66 4.84 -11.09
C PRO A 131 -18.83 4.33 -12.27
N SER A 132 -17.55 4.67 -12.29
CA SER A 132 -16.62 4.30 -13.35
C SER A 132 -15.17 4.30 -12.84
N PHE A 133 -14.27 3.74 -13.64
CA PHE A 133 -12.83 3.69 -13.35
C PHE A 133 -12.03 4.12 -14.57
N SER A 134 -10.95 4.87 -14.35
CA SER A 134 -10.02 5.34 -15.38
C SER A 134 -8.59 5.42 -14.87
#